data_AF-A0A6B0XYB2-F1
#
_entry.id   AF-A0A6B0XYB2-F1
#
_cell.length_a   1.000
_cell.length_b   1.000
_cell.length_c   1.000
_cell.angle_alpha   90.00
_cell.angle_beta   90.00
_cell.angle_gamma   90.00
#
_symmetry.space_group_name_H-M   'P 1'
#
loop_
_entity.id
_entity.type
_entity.pdbx_description
1 polymer ?
#
loop_
_entity_poly.entity_id
_entity_poly.type
_entity_poly.pdbx_seq_one_letter_code
_entity_poly.pdbx_strand_id
1 'polypeptide(L)'
;GSSGGGETCGGGLHMIDINEPTEPTFVGCFGHEGTGRRGTGYSHDALCLIYDGPDREHAGKEICFGSNETDVSIADVTDKENPIPLSTATYANVAYAHQGWVTEDHRFFYLGDELDELRTQFSGTRTMIFDITDLDDPVLVKEHFGESTASDHNMYVLDDLLYQSNYNSGLRILDVSDPKNPTEVGFLDTVPYAEGPSMGGSWSNYPYFASGTIIVTSGSEGLFMVKYQKPELVP
;
A
#
# COMPACT_ATOMS: atom_id res chain seq x y z
N GLY A 1 -7.59 5.77 -20.54
CA GLY A 1 -6.91 5.16 -19.39
C GLY A 1 -5.85 6.11 -18.87
N SER A 2 -5.34 5.92 -17.65
CA SER A 2 -4.47 6.89 -16.96
C SER A 2 -3.26 7.38 -17.79
N SER A 3 -2.70 6.52 -18.65
CA SER A 3 -1.56 6.85 -19.53
C SER A 3 -1.74 6.48 -21.01
N GLY A 4 -2.95 6.09 -21.45
CA GLY A 4 -3.17 5.70 -22.84
C GLY A 4 -4.65 5.55 -23.24
N GLY A 5 -4.97 6.05 -24.44
CA GLY A 5 -6.29 5.95 -25.09
C GLY A 5 -7.41 6.77 -24.42
N GLY A 6 -8.14 7.58 -25.19
CA GLY A 6 -9.25 8.41 -24.70
C GLY A 6 -8.77 9.61 -23.86
N GLU A 7 -9.63 10.09 -22.94
CA GLU A 7 -9.25 11.07 -21.92
C GLU A 7 -8.23 10.44 -20.95
N THR A 8 -7.15 11.17 -20.66
CA THR A 8 -6.03 10.69 -19.83
C THR A 8 -5.79 11.63 -18.66
N CYS A 9 -5.50 11.09 -17.48
CA CYS A 9 -5.23 11.87 -16.27
C CYS A 9 -3.72 12.06 -15.98
N GLY A 10 -2.88 11.98 -17.01
CA GLY A 10 -1.44 12.20 -16.86
C GLY A 10 -0.73 11.21 -15.93
N GLY A 11 -1.33 10.03 -15.71
CA GLY A 11 -0.85 9.01 -14.79
C GLY A 11 -1.23 9.21 -13.31
N GLY A 12 -2.03 10.22 -12.97
CA GLY A 12 -2.73 10.29 -11.70
C GLY A 12 -3.98 9.42 -11.67
N LEU A 13 -4.84 9.64 -10.67
CA LEU A 13 -6.14 8.97 -10.54
C LEU A 13 -7.01 9.26 -11.76
N HIS A 14 -7.58 8.21 -12.33
CA HIS A 14 -8.55 8.25 -13.41
C HIS A 14 -9.85 7.62 -12.93
N MET A 15 -10.82 8.46 -12.59
CA MET A 15 -12.06 8.05 -11.95
C MET A 15 -13.13 7.79 -13.00
N ILE A 16 -13.76 6.62 -12.88
CA ILE A 16 -14.82 6.17 -13.78
C ILE A 16 -16.05 5.79 -12.96
N ASP A 17 -17.24 6.12 -13.47
CA ASP A 17 -18.50 5.58 -12.98
C ASP A 17 -18.73 4.22 -13.65
N ILE A 18 -19.00 3.21 -12.81
CA ILE A 18 -19.25 1.82 -13.20
C ILE A 18 -20.64 1.33 -12.75
N ASN A 19 -21.58 2.24 -12.43
CA ASN A 19 -22.97 1.91 -12.14
C ASN A 19 -23.63 1.13 -13.28
N GLU A 20 -23.18 1.36 -14.52
CA GLU A 20 -23.46 0.52 -15.69
C GLU A 20 -22.15 -0.15 -16.16
N PRO A 21 -21.80 -1.36 -15.68
CA PRO A 21 -20.46 -1.95 -15.88
C PRO A 21 -20.08 -2.21 -17.34
N THR A 22 -21.06 -2.34 -18.23
CA THR A 22 -20.83 -2.50 -19.67
C THR A 22 -20.62 -1.18 -20.39
N GLU A 23 -20.94 -0.06 -19.75
CA GLU A 23 -20.84 1.30 -20.28
C GLU A 23 -20.16 2.25 -19.26
N PRO A 24 -18.91 1.97 -18.86
CA PRO A 24 -18.21 2.83 -17.90
C PRO A 24 -18.01 4.23 -18.47
N THR A 25 -18.27 5.25 -17.67
CA THR A 25 -18.12 6.65 -18.06
C THR A 25 -17.03 7.32 -17.24
N PHE A 26 -16.28 8.23 -17.87
CA PHE A 26 -15.29 9.03 -17.18
C PHE A 26 -15.98 10.10 -16.33
N VAL A 27 -15.54 10.28 -15.08
CA VAL A 27 -16.12 11.26 -14.14
C VAL A 27 -15.12 12.20 -13.49
N GLY A 28 -13.80 11.96 -13.64
CA GLY A 28 -12.82 12.88 -13.09
C GLY A 28 -11.38 12.40 -13.11
N CYS A 29 -10.47 13.34 -12.89
CA CYS A 29 -9.05 13.10 -12.74
C CYS A 29 -8.54 13.74 -11.45
N PHE A 30 -7.53 13.13 -10.84
CA PHE A 30 -6.75 13.81 -9.80
C PHE A 30 -5.27 13.48 -9.93
N GLY A 31 -4.43 14.50 -9.88
CA GLY A 31 -2.98 14.38 -9.73
C GLY A 31 -2.51 15.46 -8.77
N HIS A 32 -1.81 15.06 -7.70
CA HIS A 32 -1.30 15.98 -6.71
C HIS A 32 -0.05 16.69 -7.24
N GLU A 33 -0.22 17.90 -7.79
CA GLU A 33 0.88 18.69 -8.34
C GLU A 33 2.03 18.87 -7.33
N GLY A 34 3.27 18.73 -7.80
CA GLY A 34 4.46 18.78 -6.96
C GLY A 34 4.94 17.42 -6.44
N THR A 35 4.12 16.37 -6.51
CA THR A 35 4.52 14.98 -6.22
C THR A 35 4.83 14.20 -7.50
N GLY A 36 5.45 13.03 -7.37
CA GLY A 36 5.92 12.25 -8.53
C GLY A 36 7.28 12.71 -9.01
N ARG A 37 8.04 11.82 -9.66
CA ARG A 37 9.39 12.17 -10.16
C ARG A 37 9.40 13.28 -11.20
N ARG A 38 8.25 13.55 -11.83
CA ARG A 38 8.03 14.64 -12.78
C ARG A 38 7.26 15.83 -12.20
N GLY A 39 6.85 15.78 -10.93
CA GLY A 39 6.03 16.81 -10.29
C GLY A 39 4.60 16.89 -10.81
N THR A 40 4.12 15.88 -11.56
CA THR A 40 2.82 15.88 -12.23
C THR A 40 1.71 15.23 -11.40
N GLY A 41 2.01 14.72 -10.21
CA GLY A 41 1.06 13.94 -9.42
C GLY A 41 0.79 12.54 -9.97
N TYR A 42 1.79 11.91 -10.59
CA TYR A 42 1.73 10.50 -10.97
C TYR A 42 1.56 9.64 -9.72
N SER A 43 0.57 8.75 -9.73
CA SER A 43 0.34 7.77 -8.66
C SER A 43 0.67 6.39 -9.19
N HIS A 44 1.62 5.73 -8.56
CA HIS A 44 1.99 4.37 -8.95
C HIS A 44 0.94 3.37 -8.51
N ASP A 45 0.54 3.45 -7.25
CA ASP A 45 -0.55 2.71 -6.64
C ASP A 45 -1.40 3.67 -5.79
N ALA A 46 -2.64 3.29 -5.54
CA ALA A 46 -3.57 4.09 -4.75
C ALA A 46 -4.54 3.23 -3.95
N LEU A 47 -4.78 3.64 -2.71
CA LEU A 47 -5.84 3.14 -1.87
C LEU A 47 -6.90 4.23 -1.71
N CYS A 48 -8.12 3.95 -2.19
CA CYS A 48 -9.27 4.83 -1.99
C CYS A 48 -10.31 4.14 -1.10
N LEU A 49 -10.85 4.87 -0.12
CA LEU A 49 -11.79 4.36 0.86
C LEU A 49 -12.81 5.42 1.28
N ILE A 50 -13.91 4.98 1.89
CA ILE A 50 -14.80 5.87 2.64
C ILE A 50 -14.20 6.04 4.02
N TYR A 51 -13.73 7.24 4.34
CA TYR A 51 -13.02 7.48 5.59
C TYR A 51 -13.96 7.44 6.79
N ASP A 52 -13.70 6.54 7.75
CA ASP A 52 -14.41 6.46 9.03
C ASP A 52 -13.45 6.54 10.23
N GLY A 53 -12.33 7.27 10.04
CA GLY A 53 -11.27 7.38 11.02
C GLY A 53 -11.48 8.46 12.09
N PRO A 54 -10.42 8.75 12.86
CA PRO A 54 -10.44 9.73 13.94
C PRO A 54 -10.57 11.18 13.47
N ASP A 55 -10.20 11.51 12.22
CA ASP A 55 -10.31 12.86 11.67
C ASP A 55 -11.76 13.18 11.28
N ARG A 56 -12.46 13.88 12.17
CA ARG A 56 -13.90 14.11 12.03
C ARG A 56 -14.27 15.08 10.91
N GLU A 57 -13.34 15.90 10.43
CA GLU A 57 -13.61 16.78 9.29
C GLU A 57 -13.82 15.98 8.00
N HIS A 58 -13.15 14.83 7.89
CA HIS A 58 -13.16 14.00 6.68
C HIS A 58 -14.01 12.74 6.81
N ALA A 59 -14.69 12.54 7.93
CA ALA A 59 -15.59 11.39 8.14
C ALA A 59 -16.70 11.33 7.07
N GLY A 60 -16.84 10.15 6.45
CA GLY A 60 -17.81 9.85 5.40
C GLY A 60 -17.38 10.30 3.99
N LYS A 61 -16.20 10.92 3.84
CA LYS A 61 -15.67 11.34 2.53
C LYS A 61 -14.95 10.19 1.83
N GLU A 62 -14.88 10.26 0.50
CA GLU A 62 -14.02 9.39 -0.29
C GLU A 62 -12.60 9.94 -0.28
N ILE A 63 -11.71 9.27 0.45
CA ILE A 63 -10.31 9.67 0.59
C ILE A 63 -9.44 8.70 -0.20
N CYS A 64 -8.53 9.24 -1.01
CA CYS A 64 -7.52 8.48 -1.73
C CYS A 64 -6.12 8.81 -1.23
N PHE A 65 -5.37 7.75 -0.93
CA PHE A 65 -3.94 7.76 -0.66
C PHE A 65 -3.22 7.31 -1.92
N GLY A 66 -2.44 8.19 -2.54
CA GLY A 66 -1.63 7.90 -3.73
C GLY A 66 -0.16 7.72 -3.36
N SER A 67 0.43 6.58 -3.68
CA SER A 67 1.88 6.36 -3.55
C SER A 67 2.55 6.91 -4.81
N ASN A 68 3.06 8.13 -4.72
CA ASN A 68 3.40 8.95 -5.88
C ASN A 68 4.90 8.92 -6.19
N GLU A 69 5.59 7.78 -6.05
CA GLU A 69 7.05 7.58 -6.25
C GLU A 69 7.99 8.36 -5.32
N THR A 70 7.60 9.56 -4.88
CA THR A 70 8.41 10.50 -4.09
C THR A 70 7.82 10.74 -2.71
N ASP A 71 6.49 10.63 -2.58
CA ASP A 71 5.72 10.98 -1.38
C ASP A 71 4.40 10.20 -1.41
N VAL A 72 3.67 10.22 -0.29
CA VAL A 72 2.25 9.80 -0.26
C VAL A 72 1.39 11.03 -0.42
N SER A 73 0.50 11.05 -1.41
CA SER A 73 -0.54 12.08 -1.56
C SER A 73 -1.80 11.67 -0.83
N ILE A 74 -2.43 12.58 -0.11
CA ILE A 74 -3.77 12.39 0.48
C ILE A 74 -4.73 13.39 -0.16
N ALA A 75 -5.88 12.91 -0.64
CA ALA A 75 -6.87 13.75 -1.31
C ALA A 75 -8.30 13.31 -1.01
N ASP A 76 -9.20 14.30 -0.91
CA ASP A 76 -10.64 14.13 -0.91
C ASP A 76 -11.14 14.12 -2.37
N VAL A 77 -11.67 12.99 -2.79
CA VAL A 77 -12.21 12.77 -4.14
C VAL A 77 -13.73 12.60 -4.13
N THR A 78 -14.41 13.02 -3.05
CA THR A 78 -15.86 12.88 -2.89
C THR A 78 -16.62 13.51 -4.05
N ASP A 79 -16.20 14.72 -4.46
CA ASP A 79 -16.60 15.34 -5.70
C ASP A 79 -15.56 15.06 -6.79
N LYS A 80 -15.93 14.25 -7.78
CA LYS A 80 -15.01 13.71 -8.78
C LYS A 80 -14.68 14.77 -9.82
N GLU A 81 -15.56 15.75 -9.99
CA GLU A 81 -15.35 16.90 -10.87
C GLU A 81 -14.41 17.93 -10.24
N ASN A 82 -14.32 17.96 -8.90
CA ASN A 82 -13.46 18.88 -8.17
C ASN A 82 -12.74 18.23 -6.96
N PRO A 83 -11.79 17.30 -7.20
CA PRO A 83 -11.02 16.69 -6.14
C PRO A 83 -10.13 17.70 -5.40
N ILE A 84 -9.96 17.52 -4.09
CA ILE A 84 -9.25 18.44 -3.21
C ILE A 84 -7.99 17.74 -2.66
N PRO A 85 -6.78 18.23 -2.97
CA PRO A 85 -5.57 17.76 -2.29
C PRO A 85 -5.61 18.22 -0.82
N LEU A 86 -5.39 17.30 0.11
CA LEU A 86 -5.35 17.59 1.55
C LEU A 86 -3.92 17.84 2.01
N SER A 87 -3.06 16.83 1.84
CA SER A 87 -1.67 16.87 2.32
C SER A 87 -0.77 15.91 1.56
N THR A 88 0.53 15.94 1.90
CA THR A 88 1.49 14.91 1.52
C THR A 88 2.22 14.38 2.74
N ALA A 89 2.49 13.07 2.76
CA ALA A 89 3.37 12.45 3.74
C ALA A 89 4.74 12.19 3.11
N THR A 90 5.79 12.68 3.78
CA THR A 90 7.18 12.63 3.28
C THR A 90 8.08 11.90 4.27
N TYR A 91 9.18 11.33 3.78
CA TYR A 91 10.14 10.58 4.58
C TYR A 91 11.54 10.65 3.98
N ALA A 92 12.56 10.28 4.76
CA ALA A 92 13.94 10.31 4.29
C ALA A 92 14.28 9.06 3.45
N ASN A 93 15.29 9.20 2.58
CA ASN A 93 15.82 8.10 1.74
C ASN A 93 14.79 7.48 0.79
N VAL A 94 13.86 8.28 0.26
CA VAL A 94 12.89 7.82 -0.73
C VAL A 94 13.61 7.28 -1.96
N ALA A 95 13.25 6.08 -2.39
CA ALA A 95 13.67 5.55 -3.67
C ALA A 95 12.51 5.49 -4.68
N TYR A 96 11.36 5.00 -4.22
CA TYR A 96 10.14 4.76 -4.97
C TYR A 96 8.97 4.41 -4.02
N ALA A 97 8.31 5.42 -3.45
CA ALA A 97 7.06 5.23 -2.70
C ALA A 97 6.06 4.45 -3.56
N HIS A 98 5.79 3.19 -3.19
CA HIS A 98 5.23 2.21 -4.12
C HIS A 98 3.78 1.88 -3.80
N GLN A 99 3.53 1.27 -2.64
CA GLN A 99 2.20 0.84 -2.25
C GLN A 99 2.07 0.88 -0.73
N GLY A 100 0.87 1.16 -0.26
CA GLY A 100 0.59 1.23 1.15
C GLY A 100 -0.87 0.95 1.47
N TRP A 101 -1.13 0.70 2.75
CA TRP A 101 -2.45 0.31 3.21
C TRP A 101 -2.77 0.93 4.57
N VAL A 102 -4.04 1.26 4.77
CA VAL A 102 -4.57 1.88 5.98
C VAL A 102 -5.01 0.80 6.98
N THR A 103 -4.81 1.02 8.28
CA THR A 103 -5.39 0.17 9.35
C THR A 103 -6.91 0.27 9.37
N GLU A 104 -7.62 -0.76 9.85
CA GLU A 104 -9.10 -0.77 9.82
C GLU A 104 -9.75 0.36 10.61
N ASP A 105 -9.07 0.91 11.62
CA ASP A 105 -9.50 2.09 12.38
C ASP A 105 -9.14 3.43 11.71
N HIS A 106 -8.56 3.38 10.51
CA HIS A 106 -8.12 4.48 9.66
C HIS A 106 -7.17 5.45 10.36
N ARG A 107 -6.35 4.92 11.27
CA ARG A 107 -5.45 5.71 12.10
C ARG A 107 -4.00 5.67 11.64
N PHE A 108 -3.57 4.56 11.07
CA PHE A 108 -2.20 4.40 10.59
C PHE A 108 -2.18 4.02 9.11
N PHE A 109 -1.15 4.47 8.42
CA PHE A 109 -0.86 4.09 7.04
C PHE A 109 0.52 3.43 6.98
N TYR A 110 0.56 2.20 6.51
CA TYR A 110 1.79 1.49 6.20
C TYR A 110 2.19 1.76 4.75
N LEU A 111 3.47 2.01 4.52
CA LEU A 111 4.00 2.25 3.18
C LEU A 111 5.26 1.42 2.95
N GLY A 112 5.35 0.82 1.77
CA GLY A 112 6.55 0.22 1.21
C GLY A 112 7.23 1.15 0.18
N ASP A 113 8.55 1.04 0.08
CA ASP A 113 9.39 1.75 -0.88
C ASP A 113 10.20 0.75 -1.70
N GLU A 114 9.61 0.27 -2.79
CA GLU A 114 10.02 -0.90 -3.58
C GLU A 114 11.51 -0.92 -4.00
N LEU A 115 12.15 0.27 -4.10
CA LEU A 115 13.52 0.38 -4.59
C LEU A 115 14.53 0.74 -3.51
N ASP A 116 14.13 0.90 -2.26
CA ASP A 116 15.03 1.46 -1.25
C ASP A 116 16.07 0.45 -0.75
N GLU A 117 15.75 -0.85 -0.69
CA GLU A 117 16.74 -1.89 -0.34
C GLU A 117 17.74 -2.15 -1.47
N LEU A 118 17.39 -1.82 -2.72
CA LEU A 118 18.31 -1.85 -3.85
C LEU A 118 19.29 -0.67 -3.83
N ARG A 119 18.92 0.45 -3.21
CA ARG A 119 19.73 1.68 -3.18
C ARG A 119 20.47 1.90 -1.86
N THR A 120 19.93 1.35 -0.78
CA THR A 120 20.40 1.53 0.58
C THR A 120 20.57 0.16 1.22
N GLN A 121 21.68 -0.03 1.96
CA GLN A 121 21.91 -1.27 2.70
C GLN A 121 21.20 -1.21 4.05
N PHE A 122 19.87 -1.22 4.03
CA PHE A 122 19.08 -1.37 5.25
C PHE A 122 19.28 -2.76 5.86
N SER A 123 19.06 -2.87 7.18
CA SER A 123 19.20 -4.14 7.90
C SER A 123 18.07 -5.13 7.63
N GLY A 124 17.00 -4.67 6.98
CA GLY A 124 15.85 -5.47 6.59
C GLY A 124 14.92 -4.70 5.65
N THR A 125 13.90 -5.37 5.14
CA THR A 125 12.81 -4.81 4.33
C THR A 125 12.13 -3.71 5.13
N ARG A 126 12.08 -2.50 4.58
CA ARG A 126 11.62 -1.33 5.35
C ARG A 126 10.10 -1.17 5.20
N THR A 127 9.45 -0.72 6.26
CA THR A 127 8.05 -0.30 6.20
C THR A 127 7.91 0.98 7.00
N MET A 128 7.46 2.03 6.34
CA MET A 128 7.15 3.31 6.98
C MET A 128 5.77 3.21 7.63
N ILE A 129 5.64 3.78 8.83
CA ILE A 129 4.40 3.79 9.60
C ILE A 129 4.05 5.24 9.87
N PHE A 130 3.03 5.73 9.18
CA PHE A 130 2.49 7.07 9.36
C PHE A 130 1.30 7.03 10.32
N ASP A 131 1.26 7.95 11.28
CA ASP A 131 0.05 8.31 12.01
C ASP A 131 -0.71 9.31 11.15
N ILE A 132 -1.94 8.95 10.79
CA ILE A 132 -2.86 9.71 9.94
C ILE A 132 -4.11 10.11 10.72
N THR A 133 -3.97 10.32 12.03
CA THR A 133 -5.06 10.82 12.89
C THR A 133 -5.59 12.18 12.47
N ASP A 134 -4.74 12.96 11.80
CA ASP A 134 -5.04 14.21 11.11
C ASP A 134 -4.61 14.00 9.64
N LEU A 135 -5.57 13.99 8.71
CA LEU A 135 -5.28 13.77 7.29
C LEU A 135 -4.59 14.98 6.65
N ASP A 136 -4.65 16.15 7.28
CA ASP A 136 -4.01 17.38 6.81
C ASP A 136 -2.54 17.47 7.27
N ASP A 137 -2.13 16.68 8.27
CA ASP A 137 -0.74 16.59 8.78
C ASP A 137 -0.32 15.13 9.11
N PRO A 138 -0.09 14.27 8.10
CA PRO A 138 0.35 12.90 8.33
C PRO A 138 1.80 12.85 8.84
N VAL A 139 2.03 12.13 9.95
CA VAL A 139 3.34 12.11 10.64
C VAL A 139 3.98 10.73 10.57
N LEU A 140 5.22 10.65 10.07
CA LEU A 140 6.02 9.42 10.19
C LEU A 140 6.36 9.17 11.66
N VAL A 141 5.74 8.15 12.26
CA VAL A 141 5.95 7.83 13.69
C VAL A 141 6.98 6.72 13.91
N LYS A 142 7.18 5.86 12.91
CA LYS A 142 8.09 4.72 13.03
C LYS A 142 8.51 4.19 11.67
N GLU A 143 9.69 3.56 11.66
CA GLU A 143 10.15 2.69 10.59
C GLU A 143 10.33 1.29 11.18
N HIS A 144 9.72 0.31 10.55
CA HIS A 144 9.92 -1.10 10.84
C HIS A 144 10.91 -1.69 9.82
N PHE A 145 11.75 -2.61 10.28
CA PHE A 145 12.67 -3.37 9.44
C PHE A 145 12.41 -4.86 9.67
N GLY A 146 12.04 -5.57 8.61
CA GLY A 146 11.78 -7.01 8.65
C GLY A 146 13.07 -7.84 8.83
N GLU A 147 12.91 -9.16 8.93
CA GLU A 147 14.06 -10.08 9.12
C GLU A 147 14.83 -10.37 7.83
N SER A 148 14.20 -10.19 6.67
CA SER A 148 14.83 -10.32 5.35
C SER A 148 15.26 -8.96 4.82
N THR A 149 16.25 -8.91 3.93
CA THR A 149 16.62 -7.70 3.17
C THR A 149 16.02 -7.70 1.75
N ALA A 150 15.00 -8.51 1.49
CA ALA A 150 14.28 -8.49 0.22
C ALA A 150 13.55 -7.16 0.02
N SER A 151 13.31 -6.79 -1.23
CA SER A 151 12.51 -5.60 -1.53
C SER A 151 11.05 -5.84 -1.17
N ASP A 152 10.43 -4.85 -0.55
CA ASP A 152 8.97 -4.82 -0.39
C ASP A 152 8.28 -4.62 -1.75
N HIS A 153 6.98 -4.89 -1.81
CA HIS A 153 6.19 -4.60 -3.00
C HIS A 153 4.72 -4.30 -2.66
N ASN A 154 3.91 -5.31 -2.34
CA ASN A 154 2.49 -5.13 -2.07
C ASN A 154 2.13 -5.58 -0.65
N MET A 155 1.30 -4.81 0.03
CA MET A 155 0.80 -5.10 1.36
C MET A 155 -0.70 -4.84 1.52
N TYR A 156 -1.30 -5.58 2.45
CA TYR A 156 -2.72 -5.47 2.77
C TYR A 156 -2.93 -5.67 4.27
N VAL A 157 -3.80 -4.87 4.88
CA VAL A 157 -4.23 -5.07 6.28
C VAL A 157 -5.57 -5.79 6.29
N LEU A 158 -5.70 -6.78 7.16
CA LEU A 158 -6.97 -7.43 7.49
C LEU A 158 -6.93 -7.80 8.98
N ASP A 159 -7.91 -7.32 9.74
CA ASP A 159 -7.88 -7.32 11.21
C ASP A 159 -6.54 -6.72 11.73
N ASP A 160 -5.92 -7.36 12.71
CA ASP A 160 -4.61 -6.99 13.28
C ASP A 160 -3.42 -7.59 12.51
N LEU A 161 -3.57 -7.93 11.22
CA LEU A 161 -2.51 -8.56 10.42
C LEU A 161 -2.17 -7.74 9.18
N LEU A 162 -0.87 -7.54 8.96
CA LEU A 162 -0.30 -6.96 7.74
C LEU A 162 0.32 -8.08 6.89
N TYR A 163 -0.22 -8.27 5.70
CA TYR A 163 0.22 -9.29 4.74
C TYR A 163 1.08 -8.65 3.66
N GLN A 164 2.38 -8.89 3.67
CA GLN A 164 3.34 -8.28 2.75
C GLN A 164 3.86 -9.31 1.74
N SER A 165 3.82 -8.96 0.46
CA SER A 165 4.52 -9.65 -0.62
C SER A 165 5.85 -8.95 -0.82
N ASN A 166 6.93 -9.57 -0.35
CA ASN A 166 8.27 -9.00 -0.35
C ASN A 166 9.16 -9.81 -1.27
N TYR A 167 8.89 -9.73 -2.59
CA TYR A 167 9.67 -10.35 -3.67
C TYR A 167 10.37 -11.65 -3.27
N ASN A 168 11.70 -11.64 -3.12
CA ASN A 168 12.51 -12.82 -2.84
C ASN A 168 12.21 -13.51 -1.51
N SER A 169 11.66 -12.78 -0.56
CA SER A 169 11.29 -13.34 0.73
C SER A 169 9.87 -13.91 0.75
N GLY A 170 9.10 -13.74 -0.33
CA GLY A 170 7.76 -14.32 -0.44
C GLY A 170 6.70 -13.55 0.34
N LEU A 171 5.73 -14.27 0.89
CA LEU A 171 4.70 -13.71 1.78
C LEU A 171 5.26 -13.60 3.20
N ARG A 172 5.17 -12.42 3.80
CA ARG A 172 5.39 -12.16 5.23
C ARG A 172 4.07 -11.73 5.88
N ILE A 173 3.80 -12.21 7.09
CA ILE A 173 2.60 -11.89 7.85
C ILE A 173 3.04 -11.32 9.19
N LEU A 174 2.69 -10.07 9.44
CA LEU A 174 3.05 -9.33 10.64
C LEU A 174 1.80 -9.08 11.48
N ASP A 175 1.89 -9.30 12.79
CA ASP A 175 0.92 -8.82 13.78
C ASP A 175 1.15 -7.32 13.99
N VAL A 176 0.08 -6.54 13.78
CA VAL A 176 0.03 -5.08 13.89
C VAL A 176 -1.02 -4.62 14.90
N SER A 177 -1.41 -5.47 15.85
CA SER A 177 -2.29 -5.10 16.98
C SER A 177 -1.72 -3.95 17.84
N ASP A 178 -0.40 -3.80 17.88
CA ASP A 178 0.26 -2.53 18.16
C ASP A 178 0.80 -1.97 16.83
N PRO A 179 0.09 -1.01 16.19
CA PRO A 179 0.41 -0.58 14.84
C PRO A 179 1.83 -0.05 14.65
N LYS A 180 2.46 0.43 15.72
CA LYS A 180 3.82 1.00 15.69
C LYS A 180 4.91 -0.03 15.97
N ASN A 181 4.55 -1.24 16.37
CA ASN A 181 5.51 -2.31 16.66
C ASN A 181 5.12 -3.62 15.94
N PRO A 182 5.14 -3.64 14.60
CA PRO A 182 4.86 -4.86 13.85
C PRO A 182 5.80 -6.00 14.24
N THR A 183 5.26 -7.21 14.35
CA THR A 183 6.02 -8.43 14.68
C THR A 183 5.68 -9.54 13.68
N GLU A 184 6.67 -10.18 13.05
CA GLU A 184 6.39 -11.29 12.13
C GLU A 184 5.81 -12.50 12.88
N VAL A 185 4.69 -13.03 12.38
CA VAL A 185 3.96 -14.17 12.96
C VAL A 185 3.81 -15.35 11.99
N GLY A 186 4.21 -15.18 10.73
CA GLY A 186 4.23 -16.26 9.76
C GLY A 186 4.78 -15.82 8.42
N PHE A 187 5.21 -16.79 7.62
CA PHE A 187 5.69 -16.53 6.28
C PHE A 187 5.51 -17.73 5.36
N LEU A 188 5.55 -17.46 4.05
CA LEU A 188 5.76 -18.44 3.00
C LEU A 188 6.86 -17.91 2.09
N ASP A 189 7.97 -18.64 2.02
CA ASP A 189 8.99 -18.37 1.02
C ASP A 189 8.57 -18.96 -0.33
N THR A 190 8.30 -18.10 -1.32
CA THR A 190 7.96 -18.54 -2.67
C THR A 190 9.19 -18.87 -3.50
N VAL A 191 10.37 -18.35 -3.13
CA VAL A 191 11.65 -18.53 -3.85
C VAL A 191 12.79 -18.85 -2.87
N PRO A 192 12.76 -20.01 -2.19
CA PRO A 192 13.71 -20.37 -1.12
C PRO A 192 15.16 -20.60 -1.57
N TYR A 193 15.45 -20.31 -2.83
CA TYR A 193 16.77 -20.35 -3.46
C TYR A 193 17.33 -18.95 -3.74
N ALA A 194 16.62 -17.88 -3.41
CA ALA A 194 17.02 -16.50 -3.61
C ALA A 194 16.88 -15.70 -2.31
N GLU A 195 17.80 -14.74 -2.10
CA GLU A 195 17.81 -13.88 -0.93
C GLU A 195 18.14 -12.43 -1.36
N GLY A 196 17.85 -11.48 -0.47
CA GLY A 196 18.17 -10.07 -0.66
C GLY A 196 17.32 -9.34 -1.71
N PRO A 197 17.65 -8.06 -1.98
CA PRO A 197 16.85 -7.19 -2.83
C PRO A 197 16.78 -7.68 -4.27
N SER A 198 15.57 -7.87 -4.79
CA SER A 198 15.31 -8.20 -6.20
C SER A 198 13.83 -7.98 -6.52
N MET A 199 13.46 -8.08 -7.80
CA MET A 199 12.08 -8.02 -8.28
C MET A 199 11.52 -9.41 -8.67
N GLY A 200 12.17 -10.49 -8.24
CA GLY A 200 11.72 -11.86 -8.42
C GLY A 200 10.98 -12.38 -7.18
N GLY A 201 10.09 -13.36 -7.36
CA GLY A 201 9.33 -13.95 -6.26
C GLY A 201 7.94 -13.35 -6.10
N SER A 202 7.46 -13.22 -4.86
CA SER A 202 6.07 -12.86 -4.55
C SER A 202 5.74 -11.43 -4.99
N TRP A 203 4.86 -11.32 -5.98
CA TRP A 203 4.39 -10.06 -6.55
C TRP A 203 3.21 -9.49 -5.76
N SER A 204 2.23 -10.29 -5.38
CA SER A 204 1.08 -9.81 -4.61
C SER A 204 0.44 -10.92 -3.79
N ASN A 205 -0.42 -10.52 -2.87
CA ASN A 205 -1.23 -11.43 -2.08
C ASN A 205 -2.68 -10.91 -1.98
N TYR A 206 -3.62 -11.77 -1.62
CA TYR A 206 -5.01 -11.39 -1.38
C TYR A 206 -5.55 -12.17 -0.18
N PRO A 207 -5.66 -11.54 1.01
CA PRO A 207 -6.06 -12.21 2.25
C PRO A 207 -7.58 -12.18 2.51
N TYR A 208 -8.38 -11.49 1.69
CA TYR A 208 -9.77 -11.15 2.01
C TYR A 208 -10.82 -12.23 1.72
N PHE A 209 -10.43 -13.47 1.37
CA PHE A 209 -11.42 -14.53 1.21
C PHE A 209 -12.00 -14.94 2.56
N ALA A 210 -13.34 -14.98 2.67
CA ALA A 210 -14.05 -15.41 3.88
C ALA A 210 -13.67 -16.82 4.39
N SER A 211 -13.08 -17.68 3.55
CA SER A 211 -12.52 -18.97 3.95
C SER A 211 -11.24 -18.86 4.81
N GLY A 212 -10.65 -17.67 4.90
CA GLY A 212 -9.30 -17.42 5.41
C GLY A 212 -8.20 -17.86 4.45
N THR A 213 -8.54 -18.16 3.19
CA THR A 213 -7.56 -18.51 2.17
C THR A 213 -6.84 -17.25 1.70
N ILE A 214 -5.52 -17.28 1.72
CA ILE A 214 -4.66 -16.23 1.18
C ILE A 214 -4.16 -16.73 -0.17
N ILE A 215 -4.41 -15.95 -1.22
CA ILE A 215 -3.82 -16.18 -2.53
C ILE A 215 -2.50 -15.41 -2.59
N VAL A 216 -1.44 -16.05 -3.06
CA VAL A 216 -0.14 -15.39 -3.29
C VAL A 216 0.27 -15.63 -4.74
N THR A 217 0.62 -14.57 -5.45
CA THR A 217 1.15 -14.66 -6.81
C THR A 217 2.65 -14.43 -6.79
N SER A 218 3.39 -15.31 -7.45
CA SER A 218 4.85 -15.23 -7.59
C SER A 218 5.20 -15.23 -9.06
N GLY A 219 6.16 -14.39 -9.46
CA GLY A 219 6.44 -14.10 -10.87
C GLY A 219 6.72 -15.36 -11.70
N SER A 220 7.65 -16.22 -11.26
CA SER A 220 8.02 -17.44 -12.01
C SER A 220 7.46 -18.72 -11.39
N GLU A 221 7.04 -18.67 -10.13
CA GLU A 221 6.66 -19.84 -9.33
C GLU A 221 5.14 -20.07 -9.34
N GLY A 222 4.38 -19.11 -9.86
CA GLY A 222 2.95 -19.23 -10.11
C GLY A 222 2.10 -18.82 -8.92
N LEU A 223 1.02 -19.57 -8.66
CA LEU A 223 -0.01 -19.25 -7.68
C LEU A 223 0.08 -20.19 -6.48
N PHE A 224 0.12 -19.62 -5.28
CA PHE A 224 0.01 -20.36 -4.02
C PHE A 224 -1.31 -20.04 -3.34
N MET A 225 -1.90 -21.05 -2.70
CA MET A 225 -3.08 -20.91 -1.85
C MET A 225 -2.71 -21.39 -0.46
N VAL A 226 -2.61 -20.46 0.49
CA VAL A 226 -2.22 -20.77 1.87
C VAL A 226 -3.29 -20.30 2.85
N LYS A 227 -3.15 -20.72 4.11
CA LYS A 227 -3.99 -20.25 5.20
C LYS A 227 -3.12 -20.05 6.43
N TYR A 228 -3.15 -18.85 6.98
CA TYR A 228 -2.49 -18.59 8.25
C TYR A 228 -3.17 -19.37 9.38
N GLN A 229 -2.37 -20.10 10.15
CA GLN A 229 -2.83 -20.82 11.34
C GLN A 229 -2.26 -20.09 12.55
N LYS A 230 -3.09 -19.31 13.24
CA LYS A 230 -2.67 -18.69 14.51
C LYS A 230 -2.30 -19.81 15.48
N PRO A 231 -1.09 -19.82 16.07
CA PRO A 231 -0.73 -20.84 17.04
C PRO A 231 -1.76 -20.86 18.17
N GLU A 232 -2.36 -22.03 18.45
CA GLU A 232 -3.18 -22.18 19.65
C GLU A 232 -2.29 -22.00 20.87
N LEU A 233 -2.61 -21.04 21.74
CA LEU A 233 -2.01 -20.97 23.06
C LEU A 233 -2.46 -22.21 23.83
N VAL A 234 -1.58 -23.22 23.94
CA VAL A 234 -1.82 -24.36 24.82
C VAL A 234 -1.80 -23.81 26.27
N PRO A 235 -2.90 -23.90 27.03
CA PRO A 235 -2.98 -23.41 28.40
C PRO A 235 -2.00 -24.08 29.37
#